data_AF-A0A6L5GEQ3-F1
#
_entry.id   AF-A0A6L5GEQ3-F1
#
_cell.length_a   1.000
_cell.length_b   1.000
_cell.length_c   1.000
_cell.angle_alpha   90.00
_cell.angle_beta   90.00
_cell.angle_gamma   90.00
#
_symmetry.space_group_name_H-M   'P 1'
#
loop_
_entity.id
_entity.type
_entity.pdbx_description
1 polymer ?
#
loop_
_entity_poly.entity_id
_entity_poly.type
_entity_poly.pdbx_seq_one_letter_code
_entity_poly.pdbx_strand_id
1 'polypeptide(L)'
;MRRLRTAAVIAAATLAAAGAAALPVAFAGGASAVAACEGAPWQRSAVYVGGDRVSHQDREYRAKWWTTGETPGTTGQWGVWEDLGACDGAEPPTTEEPTDPPTGGPGNGDRLLTGYWHNFDNGSGVMELNEVPAAYDIIAVAFAESTATPGQVDFALDSSLANAGYTEAEFKADIDAIQAQGREVIVSVGGERGNVTINSAATAAAFANSVVALMNEYGFDGVDIDLEHGIDAGAIETALRQISAAKPGFTYTMAPQTIDFQSTSAGYYRLAVNTKDILTIVNMQYYNSGTMLGCDGQVYAQGDIDFLTAQACIQLEAGLDPSQVGLGLPAVPSAAGSGYVDPAMVNDAIRCLETRQNCGNFVPDQAYPGLGGAMTWSINWDATNGYRFANTVG
;
A
#
# COMPACT_ATOMS: atom_id res chain seq x y z
N MET A 1 19.33 68.91 78.86
CA MET A 1 18.47 69.08 77.66
C MET A 1 17.88 67.71 77.28
N ARG A 2 16.81 67.65 76.47
CA ARG A 2 16.10 66.42 76.02
C ARG A 2 17.07 65.40 75.37
N ARG A 3 16.84 64.07 75.29
CA ARG A 3 15.64 63.18 75.27
C ARG A 3 15.98 61.88 76.03
N LEU A 4 15.16 61.15 76.80
CA LEU A 4 13.80 60.58 76.67
C LEU A 4 13.64 59.36 75.72
N ARG A 5 13.59 58.16 76.35
CA ARG A 5 12.85 56.89 76.02
C ARG A 5 13.31 56.11 74.75
N THR A 6 13.16 54.79 74.64
CA THR A 6 12.25 53.82 75.32
C THR A 6 12.85 52.40 75.44
N ALA A 7 12.33 51.56 76.36
CA ALA A 7 12.49 50.09 76.39
C ALA A 7 11.91 49.42 75.11
N ALA A 8 12.15 48.15 74.73
CA ALA A 8 11.74 46.86 75.36
C ALA A 8 12.00 45.71 74.32
N VAL A 9 11.98 44.37 74.54
CA VAL A 9 11.93 43.48 75.73
C VAL A 9 12.36 42.03 75.34
N ILE A 10 12.86 41.26 76.32
CA ILE A 10 12.96 39.78 76.49
C ILE A 10 12.59 38.83 75.32
N ALA A 11 13.50 37.91 74.99
CA ALA A 11 13.19 36.50 74.74
C ALA A 11 14.41 35.61 75.09
N ALA A 12 14.29 34.77 76.11
CA ALA A 12 15.28 33.74 76.45
C ALA A 12 14.60 32.37 76.40
N ALA A 13 15.20 31.41 75.68
CA ALA A 13 14.76 30.03 75.65
C ALA A 13 15.98 29.11 75.68
N THR A 14 16.27 28.58 76.86
CA THR A 14 17.18 27.43 77.04
C THR A 14 16.37 26.15 77.05
N LEU A 15 16.79 25.14 76.27
CA LEU A 15 16.75 23.76 76.73
C LEU A 15 17.88 22.97 76.06
N ALA A 16 18.39 21.96 76.77
CA ALA A 16 19.61 21.26 76.42
C ALA A 16 19.39 19.75 76.28
N ALA A 17 20.37 19.09 75.66
CA ALA A 17 20.71 17.68 75.76
C ALA A 17 19.66 16.62 75.32
N ALA A 18 20.03 15.85 74.30
CA ALA A 18 20.55 14.50 74.55
C ALA A 18 21.32 13.99 73.31
N GLY A 19 22.48 13.38 73.52
CA GLY A 19 23.22 12.71 72.45
C GLY A 19 22.79 11.24 72.34
N ALA A 20 22.58 10.77 71.12
CA ALA A 20 22.57 9.35 70.79
C ALA A 20 23.55 9.14 69.63
N ALA A 21 24.60 8.34 69.86
CA ALA A 21 25.55 8.01 68.81
C ALA A 21 24.92 7.00 67.85
N ALA A 22 24.48 7.47 66.69
CA ALA A 22 24.17 6.60 65.56
C ALA A 22 25.46 6.33 64.78
N LEU A 23 25.92 5.07 64.80
CA LEU A 23 26.81 4.57 63.76
C LEU A 23 26.14 4.83 62.40
N PRO A 24 26.82 5.42 61.40
CA PRO A 24 26.30 5.40 60.05
C PRO A 24 26.35 3.93 59.59
N VAL A 25 25.21 3.25 59.69
CA VAL A 25 24.96 2.08 58.85
C VAL A 25 25.09 2.59 57.43
N ALA A 26 26.18 2.21 56.77
CA ALA A 26 26.35 2.44 55.35
C ALA A 26 25.27 1.61 54.65
N PHE A 27 24.11 2.22 54.44
CA PHE A 27 23.24 1.82 53.37
C PHE A 27 24.05 2.01 52.09
N ALA A 28 24.65 0.92 51.63
CA ALA A 28 24.90 0.71 50.22
C ALA A 28 23.53 0.67 49.54
N GLY A 29 22.88 1.83 49.45
CA GLY A 29 21.90 2.08 48.41
C GLY A 29 22.65 1.87 47.13
N GLY A 30 22.42 0.73 46.49
CA GLY A 30 22.80 0.54 45.10
C GLY A 30 22.11 1.64 44.33
N ALA A 31 22.84 2.71 44.05
CA ALA A 31 22.54 3.56 42.94
C ALA A 31 22.78 2.68 41.71
N SER A 32 21.76 1.89 41.35
CA SER A 32 21.61 1.42 39.99
C SER A 32 21.65 2.67 39.15
N ALA A 33 22.80 2.91 38.49
CA ALA A 33 22.84 3.85 37.40
C ALA A 33 21.74 3.37 36.45
N VAL A 34 20.70 4.18 36.29
CA VAL A 34 19.72 3.94 35.23
C VAL A 34 20.56 4.03 33.97
N ALA A 35 20.80 2.89 33.32
CA ALA A 35 21.52 2.88 32.08
C ALA A 35 20.72 3.77 31.12
N ALA A 36 21.45 4.62 30.41
CA ALA A 36 20.91 5.56 29.45
C ALA A 36 21.47 5.18 28.10
N CYS A 37 20.65 5.28 27.06
CA CYS A 37 21.05 5.00 25.69
C CYS A 37 22.29 5.84 25.33
N GLU A 38 23.26 5.26 24.63
CA GLU A 38 24.44 6.00 24.15
C GLU A 38 24.06 6.93 22.98
N GLY A 39 23.10 6.51 22.15
CA GLY A 39 22.53 7.26 21.05
C GLY A 39 21.65 8.45 21.47
N ALA A 40 21.84 9.59 20.81
CA ALA A 40 21.02 10.79 21.04
C ALA A 40 19.53 10.55 20.65
N PRO A 41 18.57 11.27 21.24
CA PRO A 41 17.15 11.11 20.88
C PRO A 41 16.92 11.29 19.39
N TRP A 42 16.22 10.34 18.77
CA TRP A 42 15.91 10.37 17.34
C TRP A 42 15.09 11.60 16.96
N GLN A 43 15.41 12.20 15.81
CA GLN A 43 14.77 13.40 15.28
C GLN A 43 14.33 13.16 13.84
N ARG A 44 13.04 13.36 13.55
CA ARG A 44 12.44 13.14 12.21
C ARG A 44 13.12 13.92 11.08
N SER A 45 13.68 15.09 11.35
CA SER A 45 14.35 15.93 10.34
C SER A 45 15.87 15.76 10.29
N ALA A 46 16.44 14.80 11.03
CA ALA A 46 17.86 14.50 10.99
C ALA A 46 18.15 13.39 9.98
N VAL A 47 19.27 13.54 9.27
CA VAL A 47 19.85 12.51 8.41
C VAL A 47 20.76 11.64 9.25
N TYR A 48 20.60 10.33 9.12
CA TYR A 48 21.47 9.32 9.75
C TYR A 48 22.12 8.44 8.68
N VAL A 49 23.33 7.97 8.95
CA VAL A 49 24.10 7.07 8.07
C VAL A 49 24.36 5.73 8.76
N GLY A 50 24.71 4.72 7.98
CA GLY A 50 24.99 3.37 8.49
C GLY A 50 26.01 3.39 9.64
N GLY A 51 25.60 2.92 10.81
CA GLY A 51 26.36 2.92 12.06
C GLY A 51 25.92 3.95 13.10
N ASP A 52 25.17 4.99 12.72
CA ASP A 52 24.69 6.01 13.67
C ASP A 52 23.74 5.41 14.71
N ARG A 53 23.87 5.82 15.98
CA ARG A 53 22.99 5.37 17.07
C ARG A 53 22.04 6.46 17.54
N VAL A 54 20.81 6.06 17.81
CA VAL A 54 19.74 6.92 18.35
C VAL A 54 18.97 6.23 19.47
N SER A 55 18.30 7.03 20.30
CA SER A 55 17.33 6.55 21.28
C SER A 55 15.89 6.87 20.86
N HIS A 56 14.99 5.90 21.05
CA HIS A 56 13.56 6.07 20.85
C HIS A 56 12.78 5.13 21.78
N GLN A 57 11.78 5.64 22.50
CA GLN A 57 10.91 4.85 23.40
C GLN A 57 11.68 3.93 24.37
N ASP A 58 12.68 4.48 25.09
CA ASP A 58 13.54 3.78 26.06
C ASP A 58 14.34 2.59 25.49
N ARG A 59 14.53 2.56 24.16
CA ARG A 59 15.33 1.58 23.42
C ARG A 59 16.41 2.28 22.59
N GLU A 60 17.53 1.61 22.40
CA GLU A 60 18.62 2.07 21.53
C GLU A 60 18.52 1.42 20.16
N TYR A 61 18.80 2.18 19.10
CA TYR A 61 18.78 1.70 17.73
C TYR A 61 20.02 2.14 16.96
N ARG A 62 20.43 1.36 15.96
CA ARG A 62 21.49 1.68 15.00
C ARG A 62 20.93 1.77 13.58
N ALA A 63 21.27 2.83 12.86
CA ALA A 63 20.96 2.93 11.44
C ALA A 63 21.77 1.89 10.66
N LYS A 64 21.09 1.04 9.88
CA LYS A 64 21.72 0.01 9.04
C LYS A 64 22.26 0.60 7.73
N TRP A 65 21.62 1.65 7.23
CA TRP A 65 22.02 2.42 6.04
C TRP A 65 21.52 3.88 6.17
N TRP A 66 21.66 4.67 5.10
CA TRP A 66 21.23 6.08 5.08
C TRP A 66 19.70 6.21 5.25
N THR A 67 19.24 7.11 6.12
CA THR A 67 17.81 7.28 6.49
C THR A 67 17.52 8.72 6.95
N THR A 68 16.31 9.22 6.72
CA THR A 68 15.80 10.51 7.22
C THR A 68 14.28 10.49 7.36
N GLY A 69 13.80 10.53 8.61
CA GLY A 69 12.37 10.60 8.92
C GLY A 69 11.69 9.26 9.22
N GLU A 70 12.30 8.14 8.87
CA GLU A 70 11.87 6.80 9.29
C GLU A 70 12.08 6.63 10.81
N THR A 71 11.02 6.27 11.52
CA THR A 71 11.01 6.21 12.99
C THR A 71 11.56 4.86 13.50
N PRO A 72 12.47 4.83 14.49
CA PRO A 72 12.98 3.58 15.04
C PRO A 72 11.89 2.72 15.71
N GLY A 73 12.01 1.40 15.56
CA GLY A 73 11.10 0.42 16.19
C GLY A 73 9.78 0.13 15.45
N THR A 74 9.45 0.84 14.36
CA THR A 74 8.16 0.65 13.65
C THR A 74 8.17 -0.47 12.60
N THR A 75 9.34 -0.90 12.14
CA THR A 75 9.53 -1.77 10.96
C THR A 75 10.25 -3.09 11.27
N GLY A 76 10.44 -3.42 12.56
CA GLY A 76 11.13 -4.63 13.00
C GLY A 76 12.56 -4.76 12.47
N GLN A 77 13.11 -5.98 12.47
CA GLN A 77 14.49 -6.26 12.04
C GLN A 77 14.76 -5.95 10.55
N TRP A 78 13.72 -5.86 9.73
CA TRP A 78 13.78 -5.57 8.30
C TRP A 78 13.90 -4.07 7.99
N GLY A 79 13.56 -3.21 8.96
CA GLY A 79 13.66 -1.76 8.83
C GLY A 79 15.09 -1.21 8.68
N VAL A 80 15.15 0.11 8.50
CA VAL A 80 16.36 0.96 8.56
C VAL A 80 17.07 0.90 9.91
N TRP A 81 16.36 0.58 10.99
CA TRP A 81 16.84 0.63 12.37
C TRP A 81 17.02 -0.78 12.94
N GLU A 82 18.27 -1.17 13.21
CA GLU A 82 18.62 -2.32 14.06
C GLU A 82 18.30 -1.96 15.52
N ASP A 83 17.49 -2.76 16.20
CA ASP A 83 17.19 -2.60 17.63
C ASP A 83 18.33 -3.21 18.46
N LEU A 84 18.99 -2.39 19.28
CA LEU A 84 20.12 -2.79 20.13
C LEU A 84 19.70 -3.19 21.55
N GLY A 85 18.40 -3.15 21.86
CA GLY A 85 17.84 -3.52 23.15
C GLY A 85 17.20 -2.35 23.91
N ALA A 86 16.67 -2.66 25.09
CA ALA A 86 16.25 -1.63 26.03
C ALA A 86 17.49 -0.93 26.59
N CYS A 87 17.36 0.35 26.93
CA CYS A 87 18.50 1.12 27.45
C CYS A 87 18.89 0.74 28.90
N ASP A 88 18.37 -0.36 29.45
CA ASP A 88 18.68 -0.90 30.77
C ASP A 88 19.94 -1.81 30.80
N GLY A 89 20.51 -2.13 29.64
CA GLY A 89 21.72 -2.94 29.50
C GLY A 89 21.46 -4.44 29.31
N ALA A 90 20.23 -4.86 29.03
CA ALA A 90 19.92 -6.23 28.62
C ALA A 90 20.17 -6.43 27.11
N GLU A 91 21.09 -7.33 26.77
CA GLU A 91 21.34 -7.75 25.38
C GLU A 91 20.11 -8.52 24.83
N PRO A 92 19.66 -8.25 23.58
CA PRO A 92 18.46 -8.88 23.03
C PRO A 92 18.61 -10.40 22.85
N PRO A 93 17.52 -11.18 22.93
CA PRO A 93 17.59 -12.62 22.73
C PRO A 93 17.98 -12.95 21.28
N THR A 94 19.08 -13.68 21.12
CA THR A 94 19.50 -14.22 19.83
C THR A 94 18.44 -15.19 19.31
N THR A 95 17.70 -14.79 18.29
CA THR A 95 16.79 -15.66 17.55
C THR A 95 17.62 -16.39 16.48
N GLU A 96 17.52 -17.72 16.42
CA GLU A 96 18.26 -18.50 15.42
C GLU A 96 17.81 -18.17 13.99
N GLU A 97 18.76 -18.14 13.06
CA GLU A 97 18.55 -17.86 11.64
C GLU A 97 17.72 -19.00 11.01
N PRO A 98 16.59 -18.72 10.31
CA PRO A 98 15.79 -19.77 9.68
C PRO A 98 16.58 -20.44 8.55
N THR A 99 16.89 -21.73 8.71
CA THR A 99 17.65 -22.50 7.70
C THR A 99 16.80 -23.05 6.56
N ASP A 100 15.48 -22.84 6.59
CA ASP A 100 14.56 -23.25 5.53
C ASP A 100 14.25 -22.05 4.61
N PRO A 101 14.37 -22.18 3.27
CA PRO A 101 13.87 -21.18 2.34
C PRO A 101 12.34 -21.04 2.52
N PRO A 102 11.74 -19.88 2.21
CA PRO A 102 10.33 -19.63 2.47
C PRO A 102 9.45 -20.63 1.71
N THR A 103 8.89 -21.62 2.41
CA THR A 103 7.97 -22.63 1.85
C THR A 103 6.54 -22.10 1.75
N GLY A 104 6.38 -20.81 1.44
CA GLY A 104 5.10 -20.18 1.15
C GLY A 104 4.86 -20.15 -0.35
N GLY A 105 3.77 -20.77 -0.80
CA GLY A 105 3.12 -20.34 -2.04
C GLY A 105 2.48 -18.95 -1.85
N PRO A 106 2.03 -18.32 -2.95
CA PRO A 106 1.45 -16.97 -2.94
C PRO A 106 0.11 -16.92 -2.19
N GLY A 107 -0.34 -15.72 -1.81
CA GLY A 107 -1.67 -15.49 -1.24
C GLY A 107 -1.92 -16.02 0.18
N ASN A 108 -0.92 -16.03 1.08
CA ASN A 108 -1.10 -16.55 2.45
C ASN A 108 -1.76 -15.54 3.43
N GLY A 109 -2.59 -14.64 2.91
CA GLY A 109 -3.41 -13.68 3.64
C GLY A 109 -4.68 -13.35 2.85
N ASP A 110 -5.74 -12.87 3.53
CA ASP A 110 -7.08 -12.67 2.94
C ASP A 110 -7.18 -11.48 1.95
N ARG A 111 -6.05 -10.97 1.42
CA ARG A 111 -5.98 -9.74 0.60
C ARG A 111 -5.10 -9.93 -0.62
N LEU A 112 -5.52 -9.34 -1.74
CA LEU A 112 -4.87 -9.38 -3.04
C LEU A 112 -3.91 -8.19 -3.22
N LEU A 113 -2.72 -8.44 -3.75
CA LEU A 113 -1.87 -7.41 -4.35
C LEU A 113 -1.89 -7.52 -5.89
N THR A 114 -2.54 -6.57 -6.54
CA THR A 114 -2.53 -6.45 -8.01
C THR A 114 -1.33 -5.61 -8.49
N GLY A 115 -0.62 -6.06 -9.51
CA GLY A 115 0.48 -5.29 -10.11
C GLY A 115 0.33 -5.18 -11.62
N TYR A 116 0.50 -3.97 -12.16
CA TYR A 116 0.59 -3.79 -13.62
C TYR A 116 1.97 -4.19 -14.13
N TRP A 117 2.03 -5.00 -15.19
CA TRP A 117 3.25 -5.36 -15.89
C TRP A 117 3.27 -4.67 -17.26
N HIS A 118 4.35 -3.96 -17.60
CA HIS A 118 4.44 -3.20 -18.84
C HIS A 118 4.76 -4.11 -20.04
N ASN A 119 3.83 -4.22 -20.98
CA ASN A 119 4.10 -4.70 -22.34
C ASN A 119 4.73 -3.59 -23.22
N PHE A 120 5.71 -2.86 -22.69
CA PHE A 120 6.40 -1.74 -23.36
C PHE A 120 7.56 -1.22 -22.50
N ASP A 121 8.50 -0.47 -23.10
CA ASP A 121 9.51 0.29 -22.39
C ASP A 121 9.12 1.78 -22.26
N ASN A 122 8.98 2.26 -21.02
CA ASN A 122 8.79 3.68 -20.67
C ASN A 122 9.96 4.26 -19.84
N GLY A 123 11.08 3.55 -19.73
CA GLY A 123 12.22 3.91 -18.89
C GLY A 123 12.22 3.29 -17.48
N SER A 124 11.17 2.54 -17.09
CA SER A 124 11.21 1.67 -15.90
C SER A 124 12.00 0.38 -16.11
N GLY A 125 12.38 0.07 -17.37
CA GLY A 125 12.95 -1.21 -17.77
C GLY A 125 11.88 -2.22 -18.23
N VAL A 126 12.32 -3.12 -19.11
CA VAL A 126 11.59 -4.32 -19.53
C VAL A 126 11.97 -5.50 -18.62
N MET A 127 11.04 -6.44 -18.44
CA MET A 127 11.22 -7.67 -17.66
C MET A 127 10.35 -8.78 -18.25
N GLU A 128 10.75 -10.03 -18.07
CA GLU A 128 9.92 -11.20 -18.39
C GLU A 128 8.81 -11.39 -17.34
N LEU A 129 7.82 -12.26 -17.57
CA LEU A 129 6.78 -12.52 -16.55
C LEU A 129 7.32 -13.41 -15.43
N ASN A 130 8.24 -14.33 -15.72
CA ASN A 130 8.90 -15.16 -14.71
C ASN A 130 9.71 -14.36 -13.65
N GLU A 131 10.06 -13.10 -13.94
CA GLU A 131 10.75 -12.21 -13.00
C GLU A 131 9.80 -11.57 -11.95
N VAL A 132 8.48 -11.66 -12.14
CA VAL A 132 7.50 -10.97 -11.28
C VAL A 132 7.40 -11.65 -9.90
N PRO A 133 7.73 -10.95 -8.80
CA PRO A 133 7.72 -11.52 -7.45
C PRO A 133 6.40 -12.19 -7.06
N ALA A 134 6.48 -13.29 -6.31
CA ALA A 134 5.32 -14.05 -5.85
C ALA A 134 4.35 -13.29 -4.93
N ALA A 135 4.74 -12.10 -4.44
CA ALA A 135 3.88 -11.20 -3.68
C ALA A 135 2.75 -10.57 -4.51
N TYR A 136 2.84 -10.56 -5.85
CA TYR A 136 1.75 -10.09 -6.72
C TYR A 136 0.79 -11.23 -7.04
N ASP A 137 -0.39 -11.27 -6.41
CA ASP A 137 -1.41 -12.31 -6.64
C ASP A 137 -2.07 -12.18 -8.01
N ILE A 138 -2.27 -10.94 -8.48
CA ILE A 138 -2.85 -10.64 -9.80
C ILE A 138 -1.87 -9.79 -10.61
N ILE A 139 -1.52 -10.24 -11.81
CA ILE A 139 -0.68 -9.52 -12.76
C ILE A 139 -1.55 -8.97 -13.89
N ALA A 140 -1.68 -7.65 -13.97
CA ALA A 140 -2.40 -6.97 -15.05
C ALA A 140 -1.44 -6.60 -16.18
N VAL A 141 -1.51 -7.31 -17.31
CA VAL A 141 -0.68 -7.06 -18.48
C VAL A 141 -1.18 -5.80 -19.20
N ALA A 142 -0.37 -4.73 -19.12
CA ALA A 142 -0.67 -3.41 -19.64
C ALA A 142 -0.01 -3.21 -21.02
N PHE A 143 -0.72 -3.15 -22.14
CA PHE A 143 -2.17 -3.25 -22.33
C PHE A 143 -2.47 -4.01 -23.63
N ALA A 144 -3.71 -4.49 -23.77
CA ALA A 144 -4.28 -4.78 -25.09
C ALA A 144 -4.68 -3.47 -25.80
N GLU A 145 -4.43 -3.39 -27.10
CA GLU A 145 -4.68 -2.20 -27.91
C GLU A 145 -6.00 -2.30 -28.69
N SER A 146 -6.59 -1.14 -29.01
CA SER A 146 -7.77 -1.06 -29.89
C SER A 146 -7.41 -1.37 -31.35
N THR A 147 -8.25 -2.13 -32.06
CA THR A 147 -8.06 -2.36 -33.51
C THR A 147 -8.83 -1.34 -34.37
N ALA A 148 -8.70 -1.45 -35.69
CA ALA A 148 -9.54 -0.69 -36.63
C ALA A 148 -11.04 -1.06 -36.59
N THR A 149 -11.42 -2.14 -35.90
CA THR A 149 -12.81 -2.56 -35.68
C THR A 149 -13.32 -1.97 -34.35
N PRO A 150 -14.37 -1.12 -34.35
CA PRO A 150 -14.89 -0.53 -33.12
C PRO A 150 -15.28 -1.57 -32.06
N GLY A 151 -14.77 -1.38 -30.84
CA GLY A 151 -14.97 -2.29 -29.70
C GLY A 151 -14.01 -3.49 -29.66
N GLN A 152 -13.33 -3.83 -30.76
CA GLN A 152 -12.36 -4.93 -30.76
C GLN A 152 -11.04 -4.49 -30.12
N VAL A 153 -10.47 -5.37 -29.31
CA VAL A 153 -9.08 -5.29 -28.84
C VAL A 153 -8.21 -6.39 -29.45
N ASP A 154 -6.90 -6.21 -29.43
CA ASP A 154 -5.90 -7.22 -29.77
C ASP A 154 -4.68 -7.06 -28.86
N PHE A 155 -3.84 -8.10 -28.77
CA PHE A 155 -2.62 -8.08 -27.97
C PHE A 155 -1.49 -8.77 -28.72
N ALA A 156 -0.33 -8.11 -28.74
CA ALA A 156 0.94 -8.67 -29.21
C ALA A 156 2.02 -8.28 -28.20
N LEU A 157 2.95 -9.19 -27.93
CA LEU A 157 4.12 -8.90 -27.11
C LEU A 157 4.95 -7.78 -27.76
N ASP A 158 5.25 -6.72 -27.02
CA ASP A 158 5.89 -5.55 -27.62
C ASP A 158 7.32 -5.85 -28.11
N SER A 159 7.69 -5.11 -29.16
CA SER A 159 9.00 -5.14 -29.76
C SER A 159 10.16 -4.87 -28.79
N SER A 160 9.99 -4.07 -27.73
CA SER A 160 11.05 -3.86 -26.73
C SER A 160 11.43 -5.15 -25.99
N LEU A 161 10.42 -5.95 -25.62
CA LEU A 161 10.55 -7.27 -24.98
C LEU A 161 11.12 -8.30 -25.96
N ALA A 162 10.58 -8.36 -27.18
CA ALA A 162 11.10 -9.24 -28.23
C ALA A 162 12.56 -8.92 -28.61
N ASN A 163 12.96 -7.65 -28.57
CA ASN A 163 14.35 -7.22 -28.79
C ASN A 163 15.28 -7.55 -27.60
N ALA A 164 14.73 -7.68 -26.37
CA ALA A 164 15.47 -8.17 -25.21
C ALA A 164 15.69 -9.69 -25.24
N GLY A 165 14.90 -10.41 -26.05
CA GLY A 165 15.02 -11.87 -26.27
C GLY A 165 13.76 -12.64 -25.88
N TYR A 166 12.83 -12.02 -25.16
CA TYR A 166 11.62 -12.64 -24.64
C TYR A 166 10.61 -12.91 -25.76
N THR A 167 10.28 -14.18 -26.00
CA THR A 167 9.39 -14.59 -27.08
C THR A 167 7.94 -14.75 -26.62
N GLU A 168 7.00 -14.68 -27.57
CA GLU A 168 5.58 -14.95 -27.31
C GLU A 168 5.32 -16.38 -26.77
N ALA A 169 6.20 -17.34 -27.11
CA ALA A 169 6.12 -18.71 -26.61
C ALA A 169 6.58 -18.81 -25.13
N GLU A 170 7.61 -18.06 -24.74
CA GLU A 170 8.03 -17.93 -23.34
C GLU A 170 6.98 -17.16 -22.54
N PHE A 171 6.42 -16.08 -23.08
CA PHE A 171 5.33 -15.33 -22.44
C PHE A 171 4.12 -16.20 -22.10
N LYS A 172 3.69 -17.09 -23.03
CA LYS A 172 2.60 -18.04 -22.77
C LYS A 172 3.00 -19.10 -21.72
N ALA A 173 4.23 -19.59 -21.76
CA ALA A 173 4.73 -20.55 -20.77
C ALA A 173 4.89 -19.95 -19.36
N ASP A 174 5.23 -18.67 -19.27
CA ASP A 174 5.32 -17.93 -18.00
C ASP A 174 3.93 -17.70 -17.39
N ILE A 175 2.90 -17.42 -18.21
CA ILE A 175 1.49 -17.36 -17.75
C ILE A 175 1.09 -18.70 -17.14
N ASP A 176 1.30 -19.82 -17.85
CA ASP A 176 1.03 -21.17 -17.33
C ASP A 176 1.79 -21.44 -16.01
N ALA A 177 3.04 -20.99 -15.90
CA ALA A 177 3.89 -21.18 -14.73
C ALA A 177 3.48 -20.31 -13.52
N ILE A 178 2.91 -19.12 -13.75
CA ILE A 178 2.36 -18.23 -12.73
C ILE A 178 1.01 -18.77 -12.23
N GLN A 179 0.16 -19.22 -13.14
CA GLN A 179 -1.12 -19.89 -12.81
C GLN A 179 -0.91 -21.18 -12.01
N ALA A 180 0.15 -21.95 -12.33
CA ALA A 180 0.55 -23.12 -11.55
C ALA A 180 0.96 -22.81 -10.10
N GLN A 181 1.24 -21.54 -9.76
CA GLN A 181 1.49 -21.09 -8.38
C GLN A 181 0.20 -20.72 -7.64
N GLY A 182 -0.94 -20.60 -8.34
CA GLY A 182 -2.22 -20.10 -7.79
C GLY A 182 -2.40 -18.59 -7.91
N ARG A 183 -1.66 -17.94 -8.81
CA ARG A 183 -1.74 -16.50 -9.13
C ARG A 183 -2.47 -16.30 -10.45
N GLU A 184 -3.00 -15.12 -10.69
CA GLU A 184 -3.79 -14.82 -11.89
C GLU A 184 -3.05 -13.85 -12.81
N VAL A 185 -3.12 -14.07 -14.12
CA VAL A 185 -2.62 -13.13 -15.14
C VAL A 185 -3.79 -12.69 -16.00
N ILE A 186 -4.08 -11.39 -15.98
CA ILE A 186 -5.20 -10.77 -16.70
C ILE A 186 -4.69 -9.78 -17.74
N VAL A 187 -5.46 -9.59 -18.80
CA VAL A 187 -5.17 -8.56 -19.81
C VAL A 187 -5.85 -7.26 -19.45
N SER A 188 -5.12 -6.16 -19.32
CA SER A 188 -5.72 -4.84 -19.09
C SER A 188 -6.03 -4.14 -20.41
N VAL A 189 -7.17 -3.46 -20.44
CA VAL A 189 -7.63 -2.68 -21.59
C VAL A 189 -7.81 -1.22 -21.17
N GLY A 190 -6.94 -0.36 -21.68
CA GLY A 190 -7.00 1.07 -21.43
C GLY A 190 -5.64 1.73 -21.28
N GLY A 191 -5.45 2.44 -20.16
CA GLY A 191 -4.35 3.35 -19.91
C GLY A 191 -4.40 4.60 -20.79
N GLU A 192 -3.44 5.51 -20.60
CA GLU A 192 -3.35 6.84 -21.25
C GLU A 192 -3.53 6.83 -22.79
N ARG A 193 -3.25 5.70 -23.45
CA ARG A 193 -3.29 5.55 -24.91
C ARG A 193 -4.40 4.61 -25.42
N GLY A 194 -5.07 3.86 -24.56
CA GLY A 194 -6.10 2.89 -24.95
C GLY A 194 -7.45 3.56 -25.19
N ASN A 195 -7.87 3.66 -26.45
CA ASN A 195 -9.07 4.41 -26.85
C ASN A 195 -10.25 3.53 -27.35
N VAL A 196 -10.33 2.27 -26.88
CA VAL A 196 -11.38 1.34 -27.36
C VAL A 196 -12.78 1.88 -27.04
N THR A 197 -13.61 1.97 -28.07
CA THR A 197 -14.97 2.51 -27.95
C THR A 197 -15.98 1.38 -27.77
N ILE A 198 -16.55 1.26 -26.56
CA ILE A 198 -17.58 0.28 -26.20
C ILE A 198 -18.83 1.06 -25.79
N ASN A 199 -19.77 1.27 -26.72
CA ASN A 199 -20.95 2.14 -26.54
C ASN A 199 -22.23 1.64 -27.22
N SER A 200 -22.24 0.37 -27.65
CA SER A 200 -23.37 -0.28 -28.30
C SER A 200 -23.31 -1.80 -28.11
N ALA A 201 -24.42 -2.50 -28.35
CA ALA A 201 -24.43 -3.96 -28.33
C ALA A 201 -23.45 -4.60 -29.35
N ALA A 202 -23.19 -3.94 -30.48
CA ALA A 202 -22.26 -4.42 -31.50
C ALA A 202 -20.79 -4.28 -31.05
N THR A 203 -20.41 -3.12 -30.50
CA THR A 203 -19.07 -2.91 -29.94
C THR A 203 -18.84 -3.75 -28.68
N ALA A 204 -19.87 -3.97 -27.87
CA ALA A 204 -19.83 -4.86 -26.71
C ALA A 204 -19.56 -6.32 -27.11
N ALA A 205 -20.22 -6.80 -28.15
CA ALA A 205 -19.96 -8.13 -28.71
C ALA A 205 -18.57 -8.22 -29.36
N ALA A 206 -18.11 -7.17 -30.06
CA ALA A 206 -16.75 -7.13 -30.58
C ALA A 206 -15.72 -7.25 -29.44
N PHE A 207 -15.89 -6.47 -28.37
CA PHE A 207 -15.04 -6.51 -27.18
C PHE A 207 -15.00 -7.88 -26.53
N ALA A 208 -16.17 -8.42 -26.16
CA ALA A 208 -16.28 -9.71 -25.50
C ALA A 208 -15.65 -10.85 -26.33
N ASN A 209 -15.91 -10.87 -27.64
CA ASN A 209 -15.32 -11.87 -28.53
C ASN A 209 -13.80 -11.75 -28.64
N SER A 210 -13.24 -10.53 -28.71
CA SER A 210 -11.78 -10.34 -28.71
C SER A 210 -11.13 -10.71 -27.39
N VAL A 211 -11.68 -10.29 -26.24
CA VAL A 211 -11.13 -10.64 -24.92
C VAL A 211 -11.17 -12.16 -24.73
N VAL A 212 -12.28 -12.82 -25.05
CA VAL A 212 -12.36 -14.30 -24.99
C VAL A 212 -11.36 -14.97 -25.94
N ALA A 213 -11.06 -14.38 -27.11
CA ALA A 213 -10.03 -14.88 -28.00
C ALA A 213 -8.62 -14.73 -27.40
N LEU A 214 -8.29 -13.58 -26.80
CA LEU A 214 -7.01 -13.37 -26.09
C LEU A 214 -6.85 -14.33 -24.91
N MET A 215 -7.89 -14.55 -24.10
CA MET A 215 -7.92 -15.54 -23.03
C MET A 215 -7.80 -17.00 -23.52
N ASN A 216 -8.08 -17.28 -24.80
CA ASN A 216 -7.88 -18.62 -25.39
C ASN A 216 -6.47 -18.77 -25.99
N GLU A 217 -5.90 -17.68 -26.52
CA GLU A 217 -4.61 -17.68 -27.21
C GLU A 217 -3.43 -17.57 -26.25
N TYR A 218 -3.57 -16.75 -25.20
CA TYR A 218 -2.50 -16.45 -24.24
C TYR A 218 -2.69 -17.10 -22.87
N GLY A 219 -3.86 -17.67 -22.58
CA GLY A 219 -4.15 -18.30 -21.30
C GLY A 219 -4.66 -17.34 -20.20
N PHE A 220 -4.82 -16.04 -20.47
CA PHE A 220 -5.28 -15.06 -19.46
C PHE A 220 -6.53 -15.51 -18.69
N ASP A 221 -6.49 -15.37 -17.37
CA ASP A 221 -7.57 -15.71 -16.44
C ASP A 221 -8.76 -14.76 -16.56
N GLY A 222 -8.54 -13.56 -17.09
CA GLY A 222 -9.51 -12.48 -17.01
C GLY A 222 -9.12 -11.19 -17.72
N VAL A 223 -9.85 -10.12 -17.39
CA VAL A 223 -9.69 -8.78 -17.98
C VAL A 223 -9.79 -7.68 -16.93
N ASP A 224 -8.94 -6.68 -17.07
CA ASP A 224 -8.99 -5.42 -16.33
C ASP A 224 -9.54 -4.29 -17.22
N ILE A 225 -10.38 -3.42 -16.64
CA ILE A 225 -11.00 -2.29 -17.32
C ILE A 225 -10.40 -0.97 -16.79
N ASP A 226 -9.54 -0.36 -17.59
CA ASP A 226 -8.74 0.84 -17.29
C ASP A 226 -8.96 1.97 -18.33
N LEU A 227 -10.21 2.12 -18.78
CA LEU A 227 -10.60 3.11 -19.79
C LEU A 227 -10.77 4.51 -19.18
N GLU A 228 -9.83 5.40 -19.46
CA GLU A 228 -9.69 6.73 -18.84
C GLU A 228 -10.45 7.89 -19.53
N HIS A 229 -11.21 7.62 -20.59
CA HIS A 229 -11.86 8.67 -21.41
C HIS A 229 -13.39 8.69 -21.30
N GLY A 230 -13.91 8.13 -20.20
CA GLY A 230 -15.34 7.96 -19.94
C GLY A 230 -15.91 6.71 -20.64
N ILE A 231 -16.85 6.04 -19.96
CA ILE A 231 -17.37 4.73 -20.39
C ILE A 231 -18.89 4.70 -20.52
N ASP A 232 -19.40 3.85 -21.43
CA ASP A 232 -20.79 3.41 -21.40
C ASP A 232 -20.92 2.16 -20.53
N ALA A 233 -21.33 2.37 -19.27
CA ALA A 233 -21.52 1.30 -18.30
C ALA A 233 -22.44 0.16 -18.81
N GLY A 234 -23.48 0.47 -19.59
CA GLY A 234 -24.42 -0.55 -20.08
C GLY A 234 -23.84 -1.39 -21.21
N ALA A 235 -23.05 -0.79 -22.10
CA ALA A 235 -22.34 -1.51 -23.15
C ALA A 235 -21.21 -2.38 -22.58
N ILE A 236 -20.43 -1.89 -21.62
CA ILE A 236 -19.36 -2.67 -20.98
C ILE A 236 -19.95 -3.78 -20.10
N GLU A 237 -21.01 -3.52 -19.31
CA GLU A 237 -21.75 -4.56 -18.60
C GLU A 237 -22.21 -5.66 -19.57
N THR A 238 -22.82 -5.30 -20.70
CA THR A 238 -23.24 -6.26 -21.74
C THR A 238 -22.08 -7.12 -22.24
N ALA A 239 -20.88 -6.56 -22.37
CA ALA A 239 -19.70 -7.29 -22.82
C ALA A 239 -19.15 -8.23 -21.72
N LEU A 240 -19.03 -7.75 -20.48
CA LEU A 240 -18.59 -8.55 -19.32
C LEU A 240 -19.53 -9.73 -19.05
N ARG A 241 -20.85 -9.55 -19.22
CA ARG A 241 -21.81 -10.66 -19.13
C ARG A 241 -21.61 -11.70 -20.23
N GLN A 242 -21.17 -11.30 -21.43
CA GLN A 242 -20.83 -12.23 -22.50
C GLN A 242 -19.51 -12.98 -22.23
N ILE A 243 -18.49 -12.27 -21.69
CA ILE A 243 -17.24 -12.90 -21.23
C ILE A 243 -17.54 -13.91 -20.13
N SER A 244 -18.29 -13.52 -19.09
CA SER A 244 -18.72 -14.40 -17.99
C SER A 244 -19.46 -15.67 -18.47
N ALA A 245 -20.29 -15.56 -19.50
CA ALA A 245 -21.00 -16.70 -20.08
C ALA A 245 -20.07 -17.65 -20.89
N ALA A 246 -19.00 -17.13 -21.49
CA ALA A 246 -18.02 -17.90 -22.25
C ALA A 246 -16.87 -18.45 -21.38
N LYS A 247 -16.54 -17.75 -20.29
CA LYS A 247 -15.47 -18.00 -19.32
C LYS A 247 -16.02 -17.84 -17.90
N PRO A 248 -16.80 -18.82 -17.39
CA PRO A 248 -17.37 -18.73 -16.04
C PRO A 248 -16.26 -18.71 -14.99
N GLY A 249 -16.32 -17.73 -14.07
CA GLY A 249 -15.30 -17.53 -13.05
C GLY A 249 -14.04 -16.80 -13.52
N PHE A 250 -14.06 -16.16 -14.69
CA PHE A 250 -12.97 -15.26 -15.11
C PHE A 250 -12.73 -14.14 -14.10
N THR A 251 -11.47 -13.74 -13.96
CA THR A 251 -11.08 -12.59 -13.13
C THR A 251 -11.52 -11.29 -13.79
N TYR A 252 -12.13 -10.41 -13.02
CA TYR A 252 -12.59 -9.11 -13.52
C TYR A 252 -12.21 -8.01 -12.54
N THR A 253 -11.29 -7.16 -12.96
CA THR A 253 -10.87 -5.98 -12.20
C THR A 253 -11.22 -4.68 -12.93
N MET A 254 -11.14 -3.58 -12.19
CA MET A 254 -11.33 -2.24 -12.73
C MET A 254 -10.30 -1.29 -12.11
N ALA A 255 -9.75 -0.37 -12.90
CA ALA A 255 -8.89 0.72 -12.42
C ALA A 255 -9.46 2.12 -12.73
N PRO A 256 -10.65 2.47 -12.19
CA PRO A 256 -11.23 3.80 -12.36
C PRO A 256 -10.30 4.90 -11.82
N GLN A 257 -10.36 6.09 -12.41
CA GLN A 257 -9.86 7.29 -11.73
C GLN A 257 -10.84 7.69 -10.62
N THR A 258 -10.37 8.44 -9.63
CA THR A 258 -11.21 8.92 -8.51
C THR A 258 -12.48 9.65 -8.95
N ILE A 259 -12.42 10.41 -10.06
CA ILE A 259 -13.56 11.12 -10.64
C ILE A 259 -14.73 10.19 -11.04
N ASP A 260 -14.44 8.93 -11.39
CA ASP A 260 -15.43 7.99 -11.91
C ASP A 260 -16.29 7.33 -10.81
N PHE A 261 -16.00 7.64 -9.53
CA PHE A 261 -16.78 7.24 -8.37
C PHE A 261 -17.44 8.41 -7.61
N GLN A 262 -17.16 9.66 -7.97
CA GLN A 262 -17.69 10.87 -7.29
C GLN A 262 -19.21 11.12 -7.49
N SER A 263 -19.92 10.27 -8.23
CA SER A 263 -21.38 10.36 -8.42
C SER A 263 -21.99 8.99 -8.72
N THR A 264 -23.21 8.75 -8.23
CA THR A 264 -24.01 7.56 -8.57
C THR A 264 -24.39 7.48 -10.06
N SER A 265 -24.23 8.58 -10.80
CA SER A 265 -24.41 8.63 -12.26
C SER A 265 -23.14 8.36 -13.06
N ALA A 266 -21.97 8.28 -12.41
CA ALA A 266 -20.70 8.08 -13.08
C ALA A 266 -20.58 6.68 -13.71
N GLY A 267 -19.74 6.56 -14.74
CA GLY A 267 -19.62 5.35 -15.54
C GLY A 267 -19.19 4.14 -14.72
N TYR A 268 -18.04 4.23 -14.04
CA TYR A 268 -17.51 3.13 -13.25
C TYR A 268 -18.33 2.82 -12.00
N TYR A 269 -18.82 3.85 -11.29
CA TYR A 269 -19.77 3.65 -10.19
C TYR A 269 -20.93 2.74 -10.61
N ARG A 270 -21.60 3.08 -11.73
CA ARG A 270 -22.72 2.30 -12.24
C ARG A 270 -22.31 0.90 -12.69
N LEU A 271 -21.18 0.80 -13.37
CA LEU A 271 -20.67 -0.47 -13.87
C LEU A 271 -20.37 -1.43 -12.71
N ALA A 272 -19.53 -1.02 -11.76
CA ALA A 272 -19.19 -1.80 -10.58
C ALA A 272 -20.44 -2.23 -9.79
N VAL A 273 -21.39 -1.31 -9.56
CA VAL A 273 -22.64 -1.62 -8.85
C VAL A 273 -23.54 -2.60 -9.62
N ASN A 274 -23.54 -2.55 -10.96
CA ASN A 274 -24.30 -3.47 -11.80
C ASN A 274 -23.63 -4.84 -11.98
N THR A 275 -22.32 -4.96 -11.70
CA THR A 275 -21.53 -6.19 -11.93
C THR A 275 -20.96 -6.84 -10.67
N LYS A 276 -21.41 -6.44 -9.47
CA LYS A 276 -20.92 -6.97 -8.18
C LYS A 276 -20.88 -8.49 -8.06
N ASP A 277 -21.76 -9.22 -8.75
CA ASP A 277 -21.84 -10.67 -8.72
C ASP A 277 -20.77 -11.38 -9.58
N ILE A 278 -20.01 -10.64 -10.39
CA ILE A 278 -18.90 -11.16 -11.23
C ILE A 278 -17.60 -10.35 -11.09
N LEU A 279 -17.60 -9.29 -10.27
CA LEU A 279 -16.47 -8.39 -10.04
C LEU A 279 -15.52 -8.99 -8.99
N THR A 280 -14.24 -9.12 -9.34
CA THR A 280 -13.18 -9.51 -8.39
C THR A 280 -12.85 -8.33 -7.48
N ILE A 281 -12.30 -7.24 -8.03
CA ILE A 281 -11.86 -6.08 -7.23
C ILE A 281 -11.82 -4.78 -8.06
N VAL A 282 -12.23 -3.66 -7.46
CA VAL A 282 -12.03 -2.30 -7.97
C VAL A 282 -10.75 -1.73 -7.36
N ASN A 283 -9.73 -1.67 -8.17
CA ASN A 283 -8.42 -1.10 -7.87
C ASN A 283 -8.37 0.36 -8.32
N MET A 284 -9.21 1.21 -7.69
CA MET A 284 -9.28 2.64 -8.06
C MET A 284 -7.90 3.30 -8.00
N GLN A 285 -7.58 4.17 -8.96
CA GLN A 285 -6.32 4.91 -9.02
C GLN A 285 -6.41 6.11 -8.04
N TYR A 286 -5.75 6.04 -6.87
CA TYR A 286 -5.74 7.11 -5.85
C TYR A 286 -4.63 8.16 -6.11
N TYR A 287 -4.23 8.33 -7.37
CA TYR A 287 -3.10 9.15 -7.81
C TYR A 287 -3.44 9.93 -9.09
N ASN A 288 -2.54 10.81 -9.55
CA ASN A 288 -2.77 11.75 -10.65
C ASN A 288 -4.07 12.59 -10.50
N SER A 289 -4.58 12.72 -9.27
CA SER A 289 -5.91 13.23 -8.98
C SER A 289 -5.85 14.66 -8.44
N GLY A 290 -6.88 15.44 -8.75
CA GLY A 290 -7.19 16.65 -7.97
C GLY A 290 -7.65 16.30 -6.54
N THR A 291 -8.05 17.32 -5.79
CA THR A 291 -8.79 17.10 -4.55
C THR A 291 -10.17 16.53 -4.84
N MET A 292 -10.63 15.56 -4.04
CA MET A 292 -11.93 14.89 -4.20
C MET A 292 -12.77 15.00 -2.93
N LEU A 293 -14.09 14.83 -3.05
CA LEU A 293 -14.99 14.76 -1.90
C LEU A 293 -14.95 13.35 -1.32
N GLY A 294 -14.83 13.21 0.00
CA GLY A 294 -15.05 11.95 0.72
C GLY A 294 -16.54 11.59 0.82
N CYS A 295 -16.85 10.41 1.35
CA CYS A 295 -18.23 9.99 1.64
C CYS A 295 -18.95 10.94 2.63
N ASP A 296 -18.20 11.64 3.49
CA ASP A 296 -18.67 12.66 4.44
C ASP A 296 -18.86 14.06 3.80
N GLY A 297 -18.57 14.19 2.50
CA GLY A 297 -18.64 15.44 1.75
C GLY A 297 -17.53 16.46 2.06
N GLN A 298 -16.47 16.08 2.79
CA GLN A 298 -15.29 16.93 2.99
C GLN A 298 -14.28 16.76 1.85
N VAL A 299 -13.41 17.76 1.67
CA VAL A 299 -12.43 17.80 0.57
C VAL A 299 -11.10 17.20 1.03
N TYR A 300 -10.62 16.18 0.33
CA TYR A 300 -9.35 15.50 0.60
C TYR A 300 -8.38 15.65 -0.57
N ALA A 301 -7.08 15.56 -0.30
CA ALA A 301 -6.01 15.66 -1.30
C ALA A 301 -5.18 14.36 -1.34
N GLN A 302 -4.88 13.87 -2.55
CA GLN A 302 -4.02 12.70 -2.78
C GLN A 302 -2.64 12.82 -2.10
N GLY A 303 -2.01 11.67 -1.83
CA GLY A 303 -0.76 11.61 -1.08
C GLY A 303 -0.93 11.58 0.45
N ASP A 304 -2.17 11.40 0.94
CA ASP A 304 -2.52 11.37 2.36
C ASP A 304 -3.48 10.21 2.67
N ILE A 305 -3.40 9.65 3.88
CA ILE A 305 -4.23 8.53 4.35
C ILE A 305 -5.72 8.88 4.39
N ASP A 306 -6.07 10.13 4.70
CA ASP A 306 -7.46 10.59 4.72
C ASP A 306 -8.07 10.54 3.31
N PHE A 307 -7.26 10.78 2.26
CA PHE A 307 -7.73 10.62 0.87
C PHE A 307 -7.95 9.15 0.52
N LEU A 308 -7.04 8.24 0.86
CA LEU A 308 -7.21 6.81 0.59
C LEU A 308 -8.48 6.26 1.25
N THR A 309 -8.65 6.58 2.53
CA THR A 309 -9.75 6.07 3.35
C THR A 309 -11.10 6.72 3.01
N ALA A 310 -11.15 8.04 2.82
CA ALA A 310 -12.40 8.73 2.49
C ALA A 310 -12.87 8.49 1.05
N GLN A 311 -11.96 8.22 0.10
CA GLN A 311 -12.33 7.80 -1.26
C GLN A 311 -12.75 6.33 -1.31
N ALA A 312 -12.08 5.42 -0.57
CA ALA A 312 -12.51 4.02 -0.46
C ALA A 312 -13.89 3.89 0.20
N CYS A 313 -14.20 4.73 1.19
CA CYS A 313 -15.50 4.80 1.84
C CYS A 313 -16.67 4.93 0.86
N ILE A 314 -16.51 5.69 -0.23
CA ILE A 314 -17.57 5.88 -1.25
C ILE A 314 -17.91 4.55 -1.96
N GLN A 315 -16.89 3.73 -2.24
CA GLN A 315 -17.06 2.41 -2.86
C GLN A 315 -17.76 1.42 -1.91
N LEU A 316 -17.40 1.48 -0.62
CA LEU A 316 -17.98 0.66 0.44
C LEU A 316 -19.44 1.05 0.73
N GLU A 317 -19.76 2.35 0.73
CA GLU A 317 -21.14 2.86 0.89
C GLU A 317 -22.00 2.70 -0.37
N ALA A 318 -21.39 2.60 -1.56
CA ALA A 318 -22.07 2.06 -2.76
C ALA A 318 -22.47 0.57 -2.60
N GLY A 319 -22.02 -0.07 -1.51
CA GLY A 319 -22.32 -1.44 -1.13
C GLY A 319 -21.56 -2.47 -1.95
N LEU A 320 -20.37 -2.15 -2.46
CA LEU A 320 -19.41 -3.20 -2.84
C LEU A 320 -19.08 -4.01 -1.57
N ASP A 321 -18.84 -5.31 -1.73
CA ASP A 321 -18.28 -6.08 -0.62
C ASP A 321 -16.88 -5.54 -0.30
N PRO A 322 -16.42 -5.49 0.97
CA PRO A 322 -15.05 -5.06 1.30
C PRO A 322 -13.98 -5.77 0.47
N SER A 323 -14.16 -7.06 0.16
CA SER A 323 -13.23 -7.84 -0.68
C SER A 323 -13.11 -7.33 -2.12
N GLN A 324 -14.07 -6.51 -2.58
CA GLN A 324 -14.10 -5.92 -3.92
C GLN A 324 -13.51 -4.50 -3.97
N VAL A 325 -12.91 -4.00 -2.90
CA VAL A 325 -12.30 -2.65 -2.84
C VAL A 325 -10.80 -2.76 -2.61
N GLY A 326 -10.02 -2.29 -3.58
CA GLY A 326 -8.56 -2.22 -3.55
C GLY A 326 -8.02 -0.79 -3.57
N LEU A 327 -6.86 -0.58 -2.98
CA LEU A 327 -6.16 0.71 -2.96
C LEU A 327 -5.06 0.78 -4.04
N GLY A 328 -5.34 1.42 -5.18
CA GLY A 328 -4.38 1.58 -6.29
C GLY A 328 -3.43 2.76 -6.13
N LEU A 329 -2.13 2.51 -6.00
CA LEU A 329 -1.10 3.52 -5.70
C LEU A 329 0.14 3.43 -6.63
N PRO A 330 0.89 4.54 -6.82
CA PRO A 330 2.16 4.50 -7.55
C PRO A 330 3.24 3.76 -6.75
N ALA A 331 3.97 2.83 -7.37
CA ALA A 331 5.04 2.05 -6.71
C ALA A 331 6.22 2.92 -6.25
N VAL A 332 6.52 3.96 -7.04
CA VAL A 332 7.57 4.96 -6.78
C VAL A 332 7.08 6.36 -7.15
N PRO A 333 7.72 7.44 -6.65
CA PRO A 333 7.36 8.81 -7.02
C PRO A 333 7.41 9.12 -8.52
N SER A 334 8.17 8.35 -9.33
CA SER A 334 8.25 8.53 -10.79
C SER A 334 7.19 7.76 -11.58
N ALA A 335 6.42 6.87 -10.93
CA ALA A 335 5.42 6.06 -11.62
C ALA A 335 4.14 6.84 -11.97
N ALA A 336 3.89 7.95 -11.28
CA ALA A 336 2.79 8.87 -11.53
C ALA A 336 3.28 10.32 -11.44
N GLY A 337 2.57 11.27 -12.06
CA GLY A 337 2.89 12.69 -11.93
C GLY A 337 2.63 13.25 -10.53
N SER A 338 1.80 12.59 -9.73
CA SER A 338 1.48 12.95 -8.34
C SER A 338 0.69 11.83 -7.63
N GLY A 339 0.58 11.89 -6.29
CA GLY A 339 -0.24 10.95 -5.49
C GLY A 339 0.50 9.76 -4.88
N TYR A 340 1.82 9.66 -5.04
CA TYR A 340 2.64 8.69 -4.33
C TYR A 340 2.52 8.85 -2.80
N VAL A 341 2.45 7.71 -2.09
CA VAL A 341 2.50 7.60 -0.63
C VAL A 341 3.59 6.61 -0.23
N ASP A 342 4.03 6.64 1.03
CA ASP A 342 4.85 5.55 1.54
C ASP A 342 4.03 4.24 1.57
N PRO A 343 4.56 3.09 1.12
CA PRO A 343 3.82 1.82 1.13
C PRO A 343 3.26 1.42 2.51
N ALA A 344 3.91 1.82 3.61
CA ALA A 344 3.38 1.58 4.95
C ALA A 344 2.05 2.33 5.21
N MET A 345 1.83 3.48 4.56
CA MET A 345 0.57 4.22 4.63
C MET A 345 -0.60 3.46 3.98
N VAL A 346 -0.33 2.63 2.97
CA VAL A 346 -1.35 1.77 2.35
C VAL A 346 -1.85 0.76 3.38
N ASN A 347 -0.95 0.12 4.14
CA ASN A 347 -1.31 -0.81 5.21
C ASN A 347 -2.09 -0.13 6.35
N ASP A 348 -1.72 1.10 6.71
CA ASP A 348 -2.46 1.88 7.71
C ASP A 348 -3.85 2.31 7.20
N ALA A 349 -3.99 2.66 5.92
CA ALA A 349 -5.28 2.94 5.30
C ALA A 349 -6.19 1.71 5.28
N ILE A 350 -5.67 0.54 4.91
CA ILE A 350 -6.41 -0.73 4.97
C ILE A 350 -6.83 -1.03 6.41
N ARG A 351 -5.91 -0.89 7.39
CA ARG A 351 -6.22 -1.09 8.82
C ARG A 351 -7.29 -0.11 9.33
N CYS A 352 -7.29 1.13 8.85
CA CYS A 352 -8.31 2.12 9.17
C CYS A 352 -9.69 1.71 8.64
N LEU A 353 -9.78 1.24 7.39
CA LEU A 353 -11.02 0.78 6.80
C LEU A 353 -11.55 -0.49 7.51
N GLU A 354 -10.69 -1.48 7.74
CA GLU A 354 -11.08 -2.76 8.34
C GLU A 354 -11.39 -2.70 9.84
N THR A 355 -10.67 -1.87 10.60
CA THR A 355 -10.67 -1.92 12.08
C THR A 355 -10.82 -0.58 12.76
N ARG A 356 -10.83 0.53 12.01
CA ARG A 356 -10.87 1.91 12.51
C ARG A 356 -9.65 2.28 13.38
N GLN A 357 -8.52 1.62 13.13
CA GLN A 357 -7.22 1.89 13.78
C GLN A 357 -6.24 2.48 12.76
N ASN A 358 -5.27 3.27 13.22
CA ASN A 358 -4.28 3.96 12.37
C ASN A 358 -4.88 4.88 11.29
N CYS A 359 -6.10 5.36 11.50
CA CYS A 359 -6.72 6.41 10.68
C CYS A 359 -6.02 7.78 10.84
N GLY A 360 -6.24 8.66 9.86
CA GLY A 360 -5.92 10.08 9.98
C GLY A 360 -7.03 10.87 10.69
N ASN A 361 -7.44 12.01 10.14
CA ASN A 361 -8.57 12.78 10.67
C ASN A 361 -9.91 12.20 10.21
N PHE A 362 -9.96 11.59 9.02
CA PHE A 362 -11.09 10.81 8.55
C PHE A 362 -11.07 9.44 9.24
N VAL A 363 -12.19 9.06 9.84
CA VAL A 363 -12.42 7.74 10.40
C VAL A 363 -13.76 7.27 9.85
N PRO A 364 -13.84 6.13 9.15
CA PRO A 364 -15.12 5.65 8.63
C PRO A 364 -16.10 5.39 9.79
N ASP A 365 -17.40 5.59 9.56
CA ASP A 365 -18.44 5.46 10.59
C ASP A 365 -18.56 4.03 11.14
N GLN A 366 -18.22 3.04 10.32
CA GLN A 366 -18.17 1.62 10.65
C GLN A 366 -16.85 0.97 10.18
N ALA A 367 -16.66 -0.28 10.58
CA ALA A 367 -15.52 -1.11 10.20
C ALA A 367 -15.91 -2.02 9.01
N TYR A 368 -14.99 -2.20 8.06
CA TYR A 368 -15.19 -2.95 6.82
C TYR A 368 -14.16 -4.10 6.72
N PRO A 369 -14.27 -5.14 7.56
CA PRO A 369 -13.28 -6.22 7.63
C PRO A 369 -13.22 -7.04 6.33
N GLY A 370 -12.02 -7.52 5.98
CA GLY A 370 -11.78 -8.29 4.75
C GLY A 370 -11.69 -7.38 3.52
N LEU A 371 -10.93 -6.28 3.61
CA LEU A 371 -10.77 -5.37 2.48
C LEU A 371 -9.92 -6.03 1.39
N GLY A 372 -10.33 -5.90 0.12
CA GLY A 372 -9.80 -6.65 -1.01
C GLY A 372 -8.29 -6.57 -1.19
N GLY A 373 -7.68 -5.44 -0.82
CA GLY A 373 -6.22 -5.30 -0.73
C GLY A 373 -5.71 -4.03 -1.41
N ALA A 374 -4.70 -4.18 -2.28
CA ALA A 374 -4.02 -3.07 -2.91
C ALA A 374 -3.68 -3.36 -4.37
N MET A 375 -3.39 -2.29 -5.11
CA MET A 375 -2.86 -2.35 -6.46
C MET A 375 -1.68 -1.40 -6.59
N THR A 376 -0.74 -1.72 -7.47
CA THR A 376 0.26 -0.73 -7.88
C THR A 376 0.47 -0.59 -9.38
N TRP A 377 0.56 0.67 -9.79
CA TRP A 377 1.25 1.08 -11.01
C TRP A 377 2.71 1.40 -10.66
N SER A 378 3.68 0.53 -10.94
CA SER A 378 3.59 -0.78 -11.62
C SER A 378 4.68 -1.71 -11.10
N ILE A 379 4.65 -3.00 -11.47
CA ILE A 379 5.67 -3.99 -11.13
C ILE A 379 7.04 -3.56 -11.64
N ASN A 380 7.13 -3.11 -12.91
CA ASN A 380 8.38 -2.61 -13.48
C ASN A 380 8.89 -1.38 -12.70
N TRP A 381 7.99 -0.49 -12.30
CA TRP A 381 8.35 0.68 -11.49
C TRP A 381 8.81 0.32 -10.07
N ASP A 382 8.21 -0.70 -9.44
CA ASP A 382 8.64 -1.18 -8.12
C ASP A 382 10.00 -1.89 -8.18
N ALA A 383 10.28 -2.62 -9.26
CA ALA A 383 11.59 -3.23 -9.49
C ALA A 383 12.73 -2.19 -9.47
N THR A 384 12.49 -0.95 -9.91
CA THR A 384 13.50 0.13 -9.88
C THR A 384 13.94 0.52 -8.45
N ASN A 385 13.16 0.18 -7.42
CA ASN A 385 13.47 0.47 -6.02
C ASN A 385 13.84 -0.78 -5.19
N GLY A 386 13.80 -1.98 -5.78
CA GLY A 386 13.95 -3.25 -5.07
C GLY A 386 12.65 -3.86 -4.52
N TYR A 387 11.53 -3.66 -5.22
CA TYR A 387 10.20 -4.20 -4.88
C TYR A 387 9.66 -3.75 -3.50
N ARG A 388 9.93 -2.50 -3.12
CA ARG A 388 9.58 -1.93 -1.81
C ARG A 388 8.07 -1.91 -1.60
N PHE A 389 7.27 -1.63 -2.63
CA PHE A 389 5.82 -1.66 -2.51
C PHE A 389 5.35 -3.08 -2.21
N ALA A 390 5.74 -4.05 -3.05
CA ALA A 390 5.37 -5.45 -2.86
C ALA A 390 5.85 -6.01 -1.51
N ASN A 391 7.11 -5.80 -1.14
CA ASN A 391 7.71 -6.25 0.12
C ASN A 391 7.11 -5.57 1.38
N THR A 392 6.30 -4.52 1.22
CA THR A 392 5.62 -3.84 2.34
C THR A 392 4.13 -4.15 2.39
N VAL A 393 3.46 -4.31 1.24
CA VAL A 393 2.00 -4.35 1.11
C VAL A 393 1.44 -5.76 0.86
N GLY A 394 2.23 -6.66 0.25
CA GLY A 394 1.89 -8.08 0.05
C GLY A 394 2.52 -9.02 1.08
#